data_AF-A0A8B8AHR3-F1
#
_entry.id   AF-A0A8B8AHR3-F1
#
_cell.length_a   1.000
_cell.length_b   1.000
_cell.length_c   1.000
_cell.angle_alpha   90.00
_cell.angle_beta   90.00
_cell.angle_gamma   90.00
#
_symmetry.space_group_name_H-M   'P 1'
#
loop_
_entity.id
_entity.type
_entity.pdbx_description
1 polymer ?
#
loop_
_entity_poly.entity_id
_entity_poly.type
_entity_poly.pdbx_seq_one_letter_code
_entity_poly.pdbx_strand_id
1 'polypeptide(L)'
;MPPVQHCPKNETEVNEASKRLECGSDIYGNNQYMCLPNRNKTALFEFCHEGIMGIQKPGICLEIEFTKEGWTIHEESCLDFRYGCPKKEFWNHHFFYYPACQNIDSMHRCYLFHPECQSRSFIANETTVNGNTGPYNAIFVPVVVVFVIVLIAVAIVLFWKKIQKTLLSQAKDVDKDMHKCVEAEPFSQPEETVENGKHNAVVERGASATLTKVDSNVKVSCGDRLYLNA
;
A
#
# COMPACT_ATOMS: atom_id res chain seq x y z
N MET A 1 5.65 -5.44 -44.00
CA MET A 1 5.37 -5.37 -42.56
C MET A 1 4.51 -4.15 -42.28
N PRO A 2 3.31 -4.30 -41.72
CA PRO A 2 2.49 -3.17 -41.32
C PRO A 2 3.10 -2.48 -40.09
N PRO A 3 2.91 -1.15 -39.93
CA PRO A 3 3.35 -0.44 -38.75
C PRO A 3 2.47 -0.80 -37.54
N VAL A 4 3.06 -0.75 -36.34
CA VAL A 4 2.36 -0.92 -35.07
C VAL A 4 2.38 0.37 -34.25
N GLN A 5 1.40 0.50 -33.36
CA GLN A 5 1.30 1.67 -32.48
C GLN A 5 2.29 1.60 -31.31
N HIS A 6 2.53 0.39 -30.79
CA HIS A 6 3.42 0.18 -29.66
C HIS A 6 4.15 -1.16 -29.83
N CYS A 7 5.40 -1.21 -29.37
CA CYS A 7 6.13 -2.46 -29.22
C CYS A 7 5.81 -3.12 -27.87
N PRO A 8 6.03 -4.43 -27.74
CA PRO A 8 5.95 -5.15 -26.47
C PRO A 8 6.81 -4.53 -25.37
N LYS A 9 6.25 -4.47 -24.17
CA LYS A 9 6.89 -3.85 -22.99
C LYS A 9 7.52 -4.86 -22.03
N ASN A 10 7.27 -6.14 -22.25
CA ASN A 10 7.75 -7.23 -21.40
C ASN A 10 7.87 -8.53 -22.21
N GLU A 11 8.53 -9.52 -21.62
CA GLU A 11 8.79 -10.82 -22.24
C GLU A 11 7.51 -11.59 -22.60
N THR A 12 6.45 -11.47 -21.80
CA THR A 12 5.17 -12.12 -22.09
C THR A 12 4.56 -11.58 -23.38
N GLU A 13 4.51 -10.26 -23.54
CA GLU A 13 4.02 -9.61 -24.77
C GLU A 13 4.91 -9.94 -25.98
N VAL A 14 6.24 -10.05 -25.79
CA VAL A 14 7.16 -10.50 -26.84
C VAL A 14 6.83 -11.91 -27.29
N ASN A 15 6.62 -12.84 -26.35
CA ASN A 15 6.29 -14.22 -26.66
C ASN A 15 4.92 -14.36 -27.34
N GLU A 16 3.93 -13.57 -26.94
CA GLU A 16 2.62 -13.53 -27.61
C GLU A 16 2.72 -12.97 -29.04
N ALA A 17 3.44 -11.87 -29.23
CA ALA A 17 3.62 -11.27 -30.54
C ALA A 17 4.45 -12.17 -31.48
N SER A 18 5.49 -12.81 -30.95
CA SER A 18 6.29 -13.83 -31.64
C SER A 18 5.44 -14.99 -32.13
N LYS A 19 4.55 -15.53 -31.29
CA LYS A 19 3.62 -16.60 -31.68
C LYS A 19 2.64 -16.15 -32.75
N ARG A 20 2.10 -14.92 -32.62
CA ARG A 20 1.17 -14.32 -33.60
C ARG A 20 1.80 -14.15 -34.98
N LEU A 21 3.09 -13.82 -35.04
CA LEU A 21 3.85 -13.68 -36.29
C LEU A 21 4.56 -14.97 -36.74
N GLU A 22 4.40 -16.07 -36.00
CA GLU A 22 5.06 -17.35 -36.26
C GLU A 22 6.60 -17.23 -36.36
N CYS A 23 7.19 -16.35 -35.55
CA CYS A 23 8.65 -16.21 -35.50
C CYS A 23 9.30 -17.46 -34.89
N GLY A 24 10.43 -17.85 -35.47
CA GLY A 24 11.24 -18.96 -35.00
C GLY A 24 12.15 -18.60 -33.83
N SER A 25 13.10 -19.49 -33.59
CA SER A 25 14.24 -19.24 -32.72
C SER A 25 15.52 -19.38 -33.52
N ASP A 26 16.54 -18.62 -33.13
CA ASP A 26 17.86 -18.78 -33.74
C ASP A 26 18.52 -20.13 -33.34
N ILE A 27 19.71 -20.39 -33.87
CA ILE A 27 20.45 -21.64 -33.60
C ILE A 27 20.83 -21.84 -32.11
N TYR A 28 20.72 -20.79 -31.29
CA TYR A 28 20.98 -20.82 -29.85
C TYR A 28 19.70 -20.85 -29.01
N GLY A 29 18.52 -20.89 -29.65
CA GLY A 29 17.23 -20.91 -28.99
C GLY A 29 16.71 -19.53 -28.57
N ASN A 30 17.29 -18.43 -29.06
CA ASN A 30 16.78 -17.09 -28.80
C ASN A 30 15.58 -16.78 -29.68
N ASN A 31 14.56 -16.15 -29.12
CA ASN A 31 13.40 -15.69 -29.88
C ASN A 31 13.83 -14.68 -30.96
N GLN A 32 13.43 -14.93 -32.22
CA GLN A 32 13.77 -14.06 -33.36
C GLN A 32 12.82 -12.89 -33.56
N TYR A 33 11.75 -12.75 -32.77
CA TYR A 33 10.86 -11.62 -32.84
C TYR A 33 11.57 -10.31 -32.42
N MET A 34 11.34 -9.26 -33.21
CA MET A 34 11.80 -7.90 -32.91
C MET A 34 10.70 -6.88 -33.19
N CYS A 35 10.72 -5.78 -32.43
CA CYS A 35 9.91 -4.60 -32.72
C CYS A 35 10.76 -3.34 -32.55
N LEU A 36 10.99 -2.63 -33.65
CA LEU A 36 11.92 -1.51 -33.72
C LEU A 36 11.30 -0.30 -34.43
N PRO A 37 11.72 0.92 -34.10
CA PRO A 37 11.41 2.10 -34.90
C PRO A 37 12.14 2.05 -36.24
N ASN A 38 11.54 2.64 -37.27
CA ASN A 38 12.27 2.90 -38.50
C ASN A 38 13.24 4.08 -38.33
N ARG A 39 14.24 4.16 -39.20
CA ARG A 39 15.27 5.19 -39.18
C ARG A 39 14.73 6.62 -39.15
N ASN A 40 13.63 6.86 -39.88
CA ASN A 40 12.98 8.17 -39.94
C ASN A 40 12.08 8.49 -38.73
N LYS A 41 12.00 7.58 -37.74
CA LYS A 41 11.17 7.71 -36.54
C LYS A 41 9.70 8.02 -36.82
N THR A 42 9.17 7.51 -37.92
CA THR A 42 7.77 7.74 -38.33
C THR A 42 6.85 6.63 -37.86
N ALA A 43 7.37 5.42 -37.63
CA ALA A 43 6.57 4.27 -37.22
C ALA A 43 7.45 3.19 -36.54
N LEU A 44 6.76 2.30 -35.82
CA LEU A 44 7.31 1.07 -35.26
C LEU A 44 6.90 -0.11 -36.14
N PHE A 45 7.74 -1.13 -36.23
CA PHE A 45 7.47 -2.32 -37.03
C PHE A 45 7.84 -3.58 -36.26
N GLU A 46 6.94 -4.56 -36.28
CA GLU A 46 7.20 -5.92 -35.79
C GLU A 46 7.66 -6.81 -36.95
N PHE A 47 8.65 -7.66 -36.70
CA PHE A 47 9.16 -8.60 -37.68
C PHE A 47 9.90 -9.78 -37.02
N CYS A 48 10.10 -10.83 -37.80
CA CYS A 48 10.98 -11.94 -37.43
C CYS A 48 12.37 -11.68 -38.01
N HIS A 49 13.37 -11.59 -37.15
CA HIS A 49 14.77 -11.42 -37.54
C HIS A 49 15.32 -12.71 -38.15
N GLU A 50 15.97 -12.58 -39.30
CA GLU A 50 16.59 -13.72 -39.97
C GLU A 50 18.05 -13.88 -39.49
N GLY A 51 18.36 -15.05 -38.95
CA GLY A 51 19.71 -15.41 -38.51
C GLY A 51 19.90 -15.35 -36.99
N ILE A 52 21.13 -15.07 -36.57
CA ILE A 52 21.55 -15.11 -35.16
C ILE A 52 21.14 -13.81 -34.46
N MET A 53 20.50 -13.93 -33.30
CA MET A 53 20.23 -12.78 -32.43
C MET A 53 21.54 -12.34 -31.79
N GLY A 54 22.15 -11.29 -32.33
CA GLY A 54 23.43 -10.77 -31.88
C GLY A 54 23.40 -10.06 -30.52
N ILE A 55 24.58 -9.60 -30.10
CA ILE A 55 24.78 -8.75 -28.92
C ILE A 55 25.10 -7.34 -29.40
N GLN A 56 24.48 -6.35 -28.75
CA GLN A 56 24.68 -4.94 -28.98
C GLN A 56 25.57 -4.32 -27.92
N LYS A 57 26.34 -3.30 -28.33
CA LYS A 57 27.17 -2.53 -27.42
C LYS A 57 26.32 -1.60 -26.53
N PRO A 58 26.85 -1.17 -25.37
CA PRO A 58 26.24 -0.10 -24.59
C PRO A 58 26.06 1.17 -25.43
N GLY A 59 25.04 1.97 -25.12
CA GLY A 59 24.85 3.29 -25.74
C GLY A 59 24.14 3.28 -27.09
N ILE A 60 23.57 2.14 -27.50
CA ILE A 60 22.99 1.94 -28.83
C ILE A 60 21.51 1.56 -28.75
N CYS A 61 20.69 2.19 -29.59
CA CYS A 61 19.35 1.76 -29.95
C CYS A 61 19.38 1.09 -31.33
N LEU A 62 18.45 0.16 -31.56
CA LEU A 62 18.29 -0.53 -32.84
C LEU A 62 17.15 0.09 -33.63
N GLU A 63 17.35 0.23 -34.94
CA GLU A 63 16.39 0.80 -35.87
C GLU A 63 16.31 -0.05 -37.13
N ILE A 64 15.21 0.06 -37.87
CA ILE A 64 15.12 -0.55 -39.20
C ILE A 64 15.21 0.48 -40.31
N GLU A 65 15.96 0.13 -41.34
CA GLU A 65 16.03 0.86 -42.59
C GLU A 65 15.54 -0.04 -43.74
N PHE A 66 14.50 0.40 -44.43
CA PHE A 66 13.97 -0.28 -45.60
C PHE A 66 14.83 0.05 -46.83
N THR A 67 15.35 -0.98 -47.48
CA THR A 67 16.15 -0.87 -48.70
C THR A 67 15.40 -1.47 -49.89
N LYS A 68 15.96 -1.38 -51.09
CA LYS A 68 15.38 -2.05 -52.28
C LYS A 68 15.42 -3.58 -52.17
N GLU A 69 16.33 -4.10 -51.36
CA GLU A 69 16.59 -5.54 -51.18
C GLU A 69 15.88 -6.12 -49.96
N GLY A 70 15.18 -5.29 -49.18
CA GLY A 70 14.46 -5.71 -47.98
C GLY A 70 14.57 -4.67 -46.87
N TRP A 71 15.12 -5.08 -45.74
CA TRP A 71 15.33 -4.21 -44.59
C TRP A 71 16.63 -4.60 -43.88
N THR A 72 17.23 -3.64 -43.21
CA THR A 72 18.46 -3.82 -42.44
C THR A 72 18.30 -3.20 -41.06
N ILE A 73 19.04 -3.73 -40.08
CA ILE A 73 19.09 -3.16 -38.73
C ILE A 73 20.23 -2.16 -38.68
N HIS A 74 19.92 -0.94 -38.25
CA HIS A 74 20.87 0.15 -38.05
C HIS A 74 21.06 0.41 -36.54
N GLU A 75 22.29 0.73 -36.14
CA GLU A 75 22.66 1.10 -34.78
C GLU A 75 22.65 2.63 -34.65
N GLU A 76 21.84 3.18 -33.76
CA GLU A 76 21.79 4.60 -33.46
C GLU A 76 22.30 4.88 -32.04
N SER A 77 23.12 5.91 -31.85
CA SER A 77 23.57 6.26 -30.51
C SER A 77 22.43 6.89 -29.70
N CYS A 78 22.29 6.48 -28.44
CA CYS A 78 21.35 7.08 -27.49
C CYS A 78 22.03 7.68 -26.26
N LEU A 79 23.34 7.92 -26.33
CA LEU A 79 24.13 8.39 -25.18
C LEU A 79 23.69 9.78 -24.67
N ASP A 80 23.05 10.55 -25.54
CA ASP A 80 22.45 11.85 -25.24
C ASP A 80 21.05 11.76 -24.64
N PHE A 81 20.41 10.58 -24.61
CA PHE A 81 19.09 10.44 -24.02
C PHE A 81 19.12 10.86 -22.55
N ARG A 82 18.06 11.55 -22.14
CA ARG A 82 17.88 11.96 -20.74
C ARG A 82 17.92 10.75 -19.79
N TYR A 83 17.38 9.61 -20.23
CA TYR A 83 17.44 8.32 -19.54
C TYR A 83 16.99 7.17 -20.47
N GLY A 84 17.22 5.92 -20.02
CA GLY A 84 16.69 4.72 -20.67
C GLY A 84 17.57 4.13 -21.78
N CYS A 85 18.69 4.76 -22.11
CA CYS A 85 19.70 4.20 -23.02
C CYS A 85 20.45 3.01 -22.36
N PRO A 86 20.75 1.92 -23.09
CA PRO A 86 21.47 0.77 -22.56
C PRO A 86 22.84 1.14 -21.98
N LYS A 87 23.09 0.77 -20.71
CA LYS A 87 24.38 1.01 -20.03
C LYS A 87 25.35 -0.17 -20.13
N LYS A 88 24.85 -1.32 -20.57
CA LYS A 88 25.58 -2.58 -20.72
C LYS A 88 25.24 -3.18 -22.07
N GLU A 89 26.07 -4.11 -22.50
CA GLU A 89 25.75 -4.94 -23.65
C GLU A 89 24.46 -5.73 -23.43
N PHE A 90 23.72 -5.96 -24.52
CA PHE A 90 22.44 -6.64 -24.45
C PHE A 90 22.17 -7.42 -25.74
N TRP A 91 21.39 -8.49 -25.63
CA TRP A 91 20.99 -9.29 -26.79
C TRP A 91 19.87 -8.61 -27.58
N ASN A 92 19.81 -8.81 -28.90
CA ASN A 92 18.75 -8.22 -29.74
C ASN A 92 17.33 -8.54 -29.24
N HIS A 93 17.09 -9.75 -28.73
CA HIS A 93 15.77 -10.18 -28.24
C HIS A 93 15.37 -9.52 -26.91
N HIS A 94 16.32 -8.84 -26.25
CA HIS A 94 16.14 -8.07 -25.03
C HIS A 94 15.84 -6.58 -25.26
N PHE A 95 15.52 -6.20 -26.51
CA PHE A 95 15.20 -4.82 -26.87
C PHE A 95 14.09 -4.18 -26.01
N PHE A 96 13.13 -4.97 -25.52
CA PHE A 96 12.02 -4.51 -24.67
C PHE A 96 12.44 -3.99 -23.30
N TYR A 97 13.63 -4.33 -22.79
CA TYR A 97 14.15 -3.74 -21.55
C TYR A 97 14.51 -2.25 -21.70
N TYR A 98 14.59 -1.75 -22.93
CA TYR A 98 14.98 -0.39 -23.26
C TYR A 98 13.86 0.35 -24.01
N PRO A 99 12.71 0.61 -23.36
CA PRO A 99 11.57 1.26 -24.00
C PRO A 99 11.90 2.67 -24.53
N ALA A 100 12.98 3.30 -24.03
CA ALA A 100 13.45 4.56 -24.58
C ALA A 100 13.86 4.46 -26.07
N CYS A 101 14.38 3.31 -26.49
CA CYS A 101 14.71 3.01 -27.88
C CYS A 101 13.50 2.68 -28.77
N GLN A 102 12.29 2.61 -28.20
CA GLN A 102 11.04 2.35 -28.95
C GLN A 102 10.11 3.57 -28.94
N ASN A 103 10.27 4.48 -27.98
CA ASN A 103 9.38 5.62 -27.81
C ASN A 103 9.79 6.79 -28.71
N ILE A 104 9.07 6.93 -29.82
CA ILE A 104 9.29 7.95 -30.85
C ILE A 104 8.13 8.95 -30.90
N ASP A 105 8.43 10.18 -31.28
CA ASP A 105 7.45 11.15 -31.76
C ASP A 105 7.45 11.11 -33.29
N SER A 106 6.40 10.55 -33.88
CA SER A 106 6.29 10.40 -35.34
C SER A 106 6.09 11.71 -36.09
N MET A 107 5.60 12.75 -35.41
CA MET A 107 5.41 14.08 -35.98
C MET A 107 6.72 14.84 -36.04
N HIS A 108 7.50 14.83 -34.94
CA HIS A 108 8.79 15.50 -34.83
C HIS A 108 9.97 14.64 -35.28
N ARG A 109 9.72 13.36 -35.59
CA ARG A 109 10.69 12.37 -36.10
C ARG A 109 11.91 12.21 -35.20
N CYS A 110 11.66 12.07 -33.90
CA CYS A 110 12.70 11.97 -32.89
C CYS A 110 12.33 10.98 -31.79
N TYR A 111 13.31 10.56 -30.99
CA TYR A 111 13.05 9.79 -29.77
C TYR A 111 12.55 10.69 -28.65
N LEU A 112 11.47 10.32 -27.97
CA LEU A 112 10.88 11.14 -26.89
C LEU A 112 11.89 11.46 -25.76
N PHE A 113 12.89 10.62 -25.56
CA PHE A 113 13.91 10.80 -24.52
C PHE A 113 15.14 11.59 -24.97
N HIS A 114 15.28 11.85 -26.27
CA HIS A 114 16.34 12.70 -26.80
C HIS A 114 16.12 14.15 -26.38
N PRO A 115 17.15 14.90 -25.93
CA PRO A 115 17.00 16.27 -25.43
C PRO A 115 16.41 17.24 -26.45
N GLU A 116 16.75 17.05 -27.73
CA GLU A 116 16.25 17.89 -28.82
C GLU A 116 14.82 17.53 -29.25
N CYS A 117 14.30 16.38 -28.80
CA CYS A 117 12.93 15.99 -29.07
C CYS A 117 11.99 16.76 -28.16
N GLN A 118 11.71 18.01 -28.54
CA GLN A 118 10.65 18.82 -27.96
C GLN A 118 9.31 18.27 -28.42
N SER A 119 8.86 17.18 -27.81
CA SER A 119 7.45 16.86 -27.83
C SER A 119 6.71 18.07 -27.26
N ARG A 120 5.64 18.52 -27.94
CA ARG A 120 4.77 19.64 -27.50
C ARG A 120 4.05 19.38 -26.15
N SER A 121 4.55 18.48 -25.31
CA SER A 121 3.90 17.95 -24.11
C SER A 121 4.62 18.26 -22.80
N PHE A 122 5.60 19.16 -22.78
CA PHE A 122 6.03 19.81 -21.51
C PHE A 122 5.63 21.28 -21.40
N ILE A 123 5.02 21.87 -22.44
CA ILE A 123 4.39 23.19 -22.38
C ILE A 123 2.95 23.08 -22.92
N ALA A 124 2.12 22.34 -22.18
CA ALA A 124 0.68 22.49 -22.19
C ALA A 124 0.25 22.63 -20.72
N ASN A 125 0.41 23.86 -20.21
CA ASN A 125 -0.28 24.44 -19.06
C ASN A 125 -0.10 23.78 -17.68
N GLU A 126 1.01 24.09 -17.00
CA GLU A 126 1.01 24.28 -15.53
C GLU A 126 0.33 25.60 -15.12
N THR A 127 -0.84 25.89 -15.71
CA THR A 127 -1.77 26.91 -15.20
C THR A 127 -3.17 26.38 -15.37
N THR A 128 -3.48 25.34 -14.59
CA THR A 128 -4.59 25.29 -13.65
C THR A 128 -4.66 23.88 -13.12
N VAL A 129 -4.59 23.78 -11.79
CA VAL A 129 -5.09 22.65 -11.02
C VAL A 129 -6.45 22.26 -11.59
N ASN A 130 -6.52 21.14 -12.29
CA ASN A 130 -7.70 20.29 -12.47
C ASN A 130 -7.19 18.96 -13.03
N GLY A 131 -6.53 18.20 -12.14
CA GLY A 131 -6.14 16.83 -12.39
C GLY A 131 -7.38 15.95 -12.52
N ASN A 132 -7.90 15.80 -13.74
CA ASN A 132 -8.70 14.64 -14.08
C ASN A 132 -7.77 13.45 -14.24
N THR A 133 -7.47 12.85 -13.09
CA THR A 133 -6.95 11.50 -13.00
C THR A 133 -7.87 10.56 -13.80
N GLY A 134 -7.28 9.69 -14.64
CA GLY A 134 -8.01 8.71 -15.43
C GLY A 134 -9.01 7.87 -14.61
N PRO A 135 -9.96 7.18 -15.27
CA PRO A 135 -11.13 6.55 -14.62
C PRO A 135 -10.78 5.51 -13.54
N TYR A 136 -9.53 5.05 -13.49
CA TYR A 136 -9.03 4.17 -12.44
C TYR A 136 -8.92 4.83 -11.06
N ASN A 137 -8.56 6.12 -11.00
CA ASN A 137 -8.35 6.82 -9.72
C ASN A 137 -9.66 7.38 -9.12
N ALA A 138 -10.65 7.68 -9.95
CA ALA A 138 -11.95 8.16 -9.47
C ALA A 138 -12.74 7.07 -8.71
N ILE A 139 -12.47 5.79 -8.99
CA ILE A 139 -13.17 4.65 -8.38
C ILE A 139 -12.35 4.01 -7.26
N PHE A 140 -11.02 3.86 -7.43
CA PHE A 140 -10.20 3.19 -6.40
C PHE A 140 -10.07 4.00 -5.11
N VAL A 141 -9.93 5.33 -5.21
CA VAL A 141 -9.74 6.19 -4.04
C VAL A 141 -10.93 6.12 -3.06
N PRO A 142 -12.21 6.28 -3.47
CA PRO A 142 -13.31 6.16 -2.52
C PRO A 142 -13.44 4.75 -1.95
N VAL A 143 -13.14 3.69 -2.73
CA VAL A 143 -13.18 2.30 -2.25
C VAL A 143 -12.14 2.06 -1.16
N VAL A 144 -10.91 2.55 -1.35
CA VAL A 144 -9.84 2.42 -0.34
C VAL A 144 -10.18 3.22 0.93
N VAL A 145 -10.75 4.42 0.79
CA VAL A 145 -11.15 5.24 1.95
C VAL A 145 -12.27 4.56 2.75
N VAL A 146 -13.30 4.03 2.09
CA VAL A 146 -14.37 3.29 2.77
C VAL A 146 -13.82 2.05 3.48
N PHE A 147 -12.91 1.31 2.83
CA PHE A 147 -12.28 0.14 3.44
C PHE A 147 -11.50 0.49 4.71
N VAL A 148 -10.71 1.57 4.69
CA VAL A 148 -9.96 2.04 5.87
C VAL A 148 -10.90 2.46 7.01
N ILE A 149 -12.00 3.15 6.71
CA ILE A 149 -13.00 3.55 7.72
C ILE A 149 -13.64 2.31 8.37
N VAL A 150 -13.98 1.29 7.59
CA VAL A 150 -14.54 0.03 8.11
C VAL A 150 -13.55 -0.67 9.02
N LEU A 151 -12.27 -0.74 8.65
CA LEU A 151 -11.23 -1.34 9.49
C LEU A 151 -11.06 -0.59 10.82
N ILE A 152 -11.09 0.74 10.80
CA ILE A 152 -11.01 1.56 12.02
C ILE A 152 -12.24 1.31 12.90
N ALA A 153 -13.45 1.30 12.33
CA ALA A 153 -14.67 1.03 13.07
C ALA A 153 -14.66 -0.37 13.73
N VAL A 154 -14.20 -1.40 13.01
CA VAL A 154 -14.03 -2.75 13.55
C VAL A 154 -13.01 -2.74 14.68
N ALA A 155 -11.85 -2.10 14.50
CA ALA A 155 -10.83 -2.00 15.54
C ALA A 155 -11.35 -1.30 16.81
N ILE A 156 -12.11 -0.21 16.65
CA ILE A 156 -12.78 0.50 17.75
C ILE A 156 -13.77 -0.46 18.45
N VAL A 157 -14.66 -1.12 17.72
CA VAL A 157 -15.63 -2.07 18.32
C VAL A 157 -14.92 -3.20 19.07
N LEU A 158 -13.84 -3.76 18.52
CA LEU A 158 -13.04 -4.79 19.18
C LEU A 158 -12.35 -4.25 20.43
N PHE A 159 -11.81 -3.03 20.37
CA PHE A 159 -11.17 -2.37 21.51
C PHE A 159 -12.18 -2.08 22.62
N TRP A 160 -13.39 -1.61 22.27
CA TRP A 160 -14.48 -1.35 23.21
C TRP A 160 -14.99 -2.64 23.83
N LYS A 161 -15.15 -3.72 23.04
CA LYS A 161 -15.49 -5.05 23.56
C LYS A 161 -14.40 -5.58 24.51
N LYS A 162 -13.12 -5.33 24.22
CA LYS A 162 -12.01 -5.75 25.08
C LYS A 162 -12.04 -4.99 26.41
N ILE A 163 -12.23 -3.68 26.38
CA ILE A 163 -12.37 -2.84 27.59
C ILE A 163 -13.58 -3.27 28.42
N GLN A 164 -14.73 -3.50 27.78
CA GLN A 164 -15.96 -3.89 28.48
C GLN A 164 -15.77 -5.22 29.23
N LYS A 165 -15.06 -6.19 28.63
CA LYS A 165 -14.73 -7.46 29.30
C LYS A 165 -13.84 -7.24 30.54
N THR A 166 -12.88 -6.32 30.49
CA THR A 166 -12.00 -6.02 31.62
C THR A 166 -12.75 -5.32 32.76
N LEU A 167 -13.63 -4.36 32.46
CA LEU A 167 -14.42 -3.66 33.49
C LEU A 167 -15.47 -4.57 34.16
N LEU A 168 -16.11 -5.46 33.41
CA LEU A 168 -17.02 -6.47 33.98
C LEU A 168 -16.29 -7.48 34.88
N SER A 169 -15.02 -7.79 34.58
CA SER A 169 -14.20 -8.63 35.45
C SER A 169 -13.89 -7.92 36.77
N GLN A 170 -13.48 -6.65 36.74
CA GLN A 170 -13.19 -5.89 37.96
C GLN A 170 -14.43 -5.63 38.82
N ALA A 171 -15.60 -5.43 38.23
CA ALA A 171 -16.86 -5.25 38.98
C ALA A 171 -17.27 -6.52 39.77
N LYS A 172 -16.97 -7.72 39.26
CA LYS A 172 -17.26 -8.97 39.97
C LYS A 172 -16.33 -9.22 41.15
N ASP A 173 -15.07 -8.81 41.05
CA ASP A 173 -14.10 -8.98 42.15
C ASP A 173 -14.43 -8.02 43.32
N VAL A 174 -14.87 -6.79 43.03
CA VAL A 174 -15.26 -5.81 44.06
C VAL A 174 -16.55 -6.23 44.81
N ASP A 175 -17.55 -6.77 44.10
CA ASP A 175 -18.77 -7.29 44.73
C ASP A 175 -18.48 -8.47 45.68
N LYS A 176 -17.57 -9.36 45.26
CA LYS A 176 -17.12 -10.49 46.08
C LYS A 176 -16.37 -10.05 47.34
N ASP A 177 -15.55 -9.00 47.26
CA ASP A 177 -14.83 -8.48 48.43
C ASP A 177 -15.75 -7.68 49.37
N MET A 178 -16.77 -6.98 48.83
CA MET A 178 -17.75 -6.24 49.63
C MET A 178 -18.67 -7.17 50.43
N HIS A 179 -19.11 -8.30 49.86
CA HIS A 179 -19.90 -9.30 50.60
C HIS A 179 -19.11 -9.95 51.75
N LYS A 180 -17.78 -10.00 51.63
CA LYS A 180 -16.88 -10.57 52.65
C LYS A 180 -16.71 -9.69 53.89
N CYS A 181 -16.88 -8.38 53.79
CA CYS A 181 -16.87 -7.48 54.97
C CYS A 181 -18.21 -7.48 55.73
N VAL A 182 -19.32 -7.96 55.12
CA VAL A 182 -20.65 -8.02 55.76
C VAL A 182 -20.85 -9.30 56.58
N GLU A 183 -20.21 -10.41 56.18
CA GLU A 183 -20.39 -11.72 56.83
C GLU A 183 -19.48 -11.95 58.05
N ALA A 184 -18.63 -10.97 58.41
CA ALA A 184 -17.67 -11.07 59.51
C ALA A 184 -18.16 -10.49 60.85
N GLU A 185 -19.39 -9.97 60.95
CA GLU A 185 -19.94 -9.54 62.24
C GLU A 185 -20.78 -10.65 62.90
N PRO A 186 -20.33 -11.24 64.02
CA PRO A 186 -21.21 -12.04 64.87
C PRO A 186 -22.18 -11.10 65.58
N PHE A 187 -23.47 -11.26 65.25
CA PHE A 187 -24.59 -10.56 65.88
C PHE A 187 -24.68 -10.95 67.37
N SER A 188 -24.10 -10.14 68.25
CA SER A 188 -24.33 -10.24 69.70
C SER A 188 -25.69 -9.62 70.03
N GLN A 189 -26.61 -10.46 70.54
CA GLN A 189 -27.94 -10.05 70.99
C GLN A 189 -27.86 -8.95 72.07
N PRO A 190 -28.77 -7.95 72.06
CA PRO A 190 -28.85 -6.98 73.13
C PRO A 190 -29.51 -7.61 74.37
N GLU A 191 -28.82 -7.48 75.50
CA GLU A 191 -29.31 -7.78 76.85
C GLU A 191 -30.28 -6.67 77.28
N GLU A 192 -31.45 -7.08 77.75
CA GLU A 192 -32.57 -6.21 78.13
C GLU A 192 -32.37 -5.71 79.57
N THR A 193 -32.04 -4.43 79.74
CA THR A 193 -32.09 -3.77 81.06
C THR A 193 -33.11 -2.65 81.06
N VAL A 194 -34.16 -2.88 81.85
CA VAL A 194 -35.22 -1.94 82.20
C VAL A 194 -34.66 -0.90 83.18
N GLU A 195 -34.59 0.37 82.78
CA GLU A 195 -34.57 1.47 83.75
C GLU A 195 -35.23 2.75 83.20
N ASN A 196 -35.97 3.40 84.10
CA ASN A 196 -36.89 4.50 83.83
C ASN A 196 -36.21 5.79 83.37
N GLY A 197 -36.73 6.35 82.27
CA GLY A 197 -36.96 7.79 82.14
C GLY A 197 -35.76 8.71 81.91
N LYS A 198 -35.40 8.94 80.64
CA LYS A 198 -35.22 10.28 80.03
C LYS A 198 -34.73 10.11 78.59
N HIS A 199 -35.27 10.97 77.71
CA HIS A 199 -34.87 11.10 76.31
C HIS A 199 -33.35 11.19 76.15
N ASN A 200 -32.79 10.36 75.27
CA ASN A 200 -31.58 10.66 74.52
C ASN A 200 -31.60 9.94 73.16
N ALA A 201 -31.12 10.66 72.15
CA ALA A 201 -31.16 10.29 70.75
C ALA A 201 -30.29 9.05 70.47
N VAL A 202 -30.88 8.08 69.76
CA VAL A 202 -30.16 6.95 69.16
C VAL A 202 -29.47 7.47 67.91
N VAL A 203 -28.14 7.51 67.92
CA VAL A 203 -27.32 7.75 66.73
C VAL A 203 -26.95 6.40 66.13
N GLU A 204 -27.58 6.04 65.01
CA GLU A 204 -27.12 4.92 64.18
C GLU A 204 -25.73 5.24 63.60
N ARG A 205 -24.73 4.41 63.94
CA ARG A 205 -23.41 4.45 63.30
C ARG A 205 -23.41 3.46 62.14
N GLY A 206 -23.57 3.98 60.92
CA GLY A 206 -23.33 3.21 59.70
C GLY A 206 -21.83 2.99 59.46
N ALA A 207 -21.47 1.77 59.04
CA ALA A 207 -20.13 1.45 58.56
C ALA A 207 -19.79 2.31 57.32
N SER A 208 -18.62 2.94 57.32
CA SER A 208 -18.15 3.76 56.20
C SER A 208 -17.04 3.02 55.44
N ALA A 209 -17.34 2.57 54.22
CA ALA A 209 -16.36 2.07 53.28
C ALA A 209 -15.81 3.26 52.47
N THR A 210 -14.49 3.44 52.43
CA THR A 210 -13.86 4.54 51.70
C THR A 210 -13.13 4.00 50.47
N LEU A 211 -13.53 4.46 49.28
CA LEU A 211 -12.86 4.16 48.01
C LEU A 211 -11.70 5.13 47.78
N THR A 212 -10.48 4.63 47.68
CA THR A 212 -9.31 5.42 47.26
C THR A 212 -8.76 4.87 45.95
N LYS A 213 -8.50 5.78 44.99
CA LYS A 213 -7.99 5.46 43.65
C LYS A 213 -6.50 5.74 43.60
N VAL A 214 -5.68 4.70 43.43
CA VAL A 214 -4.22 4.82 43.23
C VAL A 214 -3.86 3.97 42.01
N ASP A 215 -3.38 4.61 40.95
CA ASP A 215 -2.84 4.02 39.72
C ASP A 215 -3.56 2.78 39.18
N SER A 216 -4.58 3.00 38.34
CA SER A 216 -5.31 2.00 37.54
C SER A 216 -5.92 0.79 38.28
N ASN A 217 -5.76 0.70 39.60
CA ASN A 217 -6.32 -0.34 40.46
C ASN A 217 -7.14 0.29 41.58
N VAL A 218 -8.37 -0.18 41.76
CA VAL A 218 -9.25 0.23 42.87
C VAL A 218 -9.00 -0.72 44.04
N LYS A 219 -8.63 -0.18 45.20
CA LYS A 219 -8.40 -0.96 46.43
C LYS A 219 -9.49 -0.58 47.45
N VAL A 220 -10.21 -1.58 47.96
CA VAL A 220 -11.20 -1.40 49.03
C VAL A 220 -10.49 -1.61 50.36
N SER A 221 -10.56 -0.63 51.26
CA SER A 221 -10.05 -0.74 52.64
C SER A 221 -11.25 -0.68 53.59
N CYS A 222 -11.55 -1.79 54.28
CA CYS A 222 -12.54 -1.79 55.36
C CYS A 222 -11.90 -1.08 56.57
N GLY A 223 -12.54 -0.03 57.10
CA GLY A 223 -11.96 0.84 58.12
C GLY A 223 -11.99 0.19 59.50
N ASP A 224 -10.84 0.14 60.18
CA ASP A 224 -10.74 -0.26 61.58
C ASP A 224 -11.27 0.83 62.53
N ARG A 225 -12.00 0.42 63.58
CA ARG A 225 -12.56 1.30 64.61
C ARG A 225 -11.45 2.14 65.29
N LEU A 226 -11.51 3.46 65.10
CA LEU A 226 -10.82 4.43 65.96
C LEU A 226 -11.56 4.52 67.31
N TYR A 227 -10.95 3.99 68.38
CA TYR A 227 -11.34 4.30 69.75
C TYR A 227 -10.78 5.68 70.12
N LEU A 228 -11.65 6.69 70.14
CA LEU A 228 -11.39 7.96 70.83
C LEU A 228 -11.76 7.76 72.31
N ASN A 229 -10.73 7.66 73.16
CA ASN A 229 -10.89 7.81 74.60
C ASN A 229 -10.91 9.30 74.94
N ALA A 230 -12.01 9.76 75.53
CA ALA A 230 -12.11 10.98 76.32
C ALA A 230 -13.18 10.78 77.40
#